data_AF-A0A8H3C6D9-F1
#
_entry.id   AF-A0A8H3C6D9-F1
#
_cell.length_a   1.000
_cell.length_b   1.000
_cell.length_c   1.000
_cell.angle_alpha   90.00
_cell.angle_beta   90.00
_cell.angle_gamma   90.00
#
_symmetry.space_group_name_H-M   'P 1'
#
loop_
_entity.id
_entity.type
_entity.pdbx_description
1 polymer ?
#
loop_
_entity_poly.entity_id
_entity_poly.type
_entity_poly.pdbx_seq_one_letter_code
_entity_poly.pdbx_strand_id
1 'polypeptide(L)'
;SRDREHTSLATTLSSMDGLIILDKNNRPIIQTAFRTLPPSYTLLHVDAFTSAREKNGLAIDPVLYVDSGENSVCCHRSAGGLHILCPVRGDVDPLFVFSFLDAVVQILQEYLGELSTASLKDNFDVVYQLLEEMLDEGYPLTTESNALRDIVLPPSLLNKILAATGVSGLSSAAPAPFSSPIPWRKAGLRYNNNEIYFDIVEELEATVNRSGNVVASNVWGKILCKSNLSGTPDLSFSLSNSKALRDYSFHPCVRLQKFLQTNQLSFVPPDGNFTLLTYQLPVPSPNPAAPPPLPINLKSSVSLHEHGGAFEITATARSSKMLEKVCIELRLGDSAMGADCAHTGSGGQSAGGGFGALSVNGGSVRWGYDPQTKTLKWEIPSLTSMTQHLKGTFTSSDKTPKPSRSFIVTFEIPQHSLSMAKIDQLRVSGESYKPYKGVRSSVEARIEYQMASKSLAAAIDWTRIYGSLGLGKETVASLQAFRKRHSEAQRVHSLYATQPTTVNIAHYRSVLKNQAVVDEAERILREFKPVSYDVNEHVKAIEAFEAKAVAKAEETSVKIDEELGNLQKTLANIEEARPFEDLTVEDVAQARPEIVKTVETMMKKGKFSVPGYKEKFGDLSMV
;
A
#
# COMPACT_ATOMS: atom_id res chain seq x y z
N SER A 1 -58.94 -18.92 12.21
CA SER A 1 -58.78 -18.45 13.60
C SER A 1 -58.08 -19.54 14.36
N ARG A 2 -57.06 -19.16 15.16
CA ARG A 2 -56.09 -20.00 15.89
C ARG A 2 -55.03 -20.68 15.02
N ASP A 3 -54.05 -19.87 14.62
CA ASP A 3 -52.62 -20.24 14.52
C ASP A 3 -51.79 -18.95 14.31
N ARG A 4 -52.13 -17.91 15.09
CA ARG A 4 -51.48 -16.59 15.10
C ARG A 4 -50.92 -16.23 16.48
N GLU A 5 -50.69 -17.23 17.32
CA GLU A 5 -50.07 -17.08 18.63
C GLU A 5 -49.00 -18.15 18.74
N HIS A 6 -47.76 -17.82 18.35
CA HIS A 6 -46.49 -18.33 18.90
C HIS A 6 -45.30 -17.94 18.00
N THR A 7 -45.01 -16.64 17.92
CA THR A 7 -43.67 -16.11 17.62
C THR A 7 -43.59 -14.63 18.04
N SER A 8 -43.91 -14.34 19.31
CA SER A 8 -43.55 -13.08 19.97
C SER A 8 -42.32 -13.25 20.86
N LEU A 9 -41.25 -13.74 20.26
CA LEU A 9 -39.90 -13.42 20.68
C LEU A 9 -39.33 -12.62 19.53
N ALA A 10 -39.39 -11.30 19.66
CA ALA A 10 -38.61 -10.40 18.83
C ALA A 10 -37.14 -10.71 19.09
N THR A 11 -36.60 -11.69 18.38
CA THR A 11 -35.22 -11.66 17.97
C THR A 11 -35.10 -10.34 17.19
N THR A 12 -34.52 -9.31 17.82
CA THR A 12 -34.01 -8.14 17.10
C THR A 12 -33.00 -8.66 16.09
N LEU A 13 -33.49 -9.11 14.93
CA LEU A 13 -32.66 -9.58 13.85
C LEU A 13 -31.95 -8.34 13.32
N SER A 14 -30.66 -8.26 13.62
CA SER A 14 -29.76 -7.25 13.09
C SER A 14 -29.89 -7.24 11.56
N SER A 15 -30.15 -6.06 10.98
CA SER A 15 -30.40 -5.90 9.54
C SER A 15 -29.77 -4.60 9.04
N MET A 16 -29.59 -4.48 7.73
CA MET A 16 -29.21 -3.20 7.12
C MET A 16 -30.36 -2.20 7.27
N ASP A 17 -30.08 -0.95 7.64
CA ASP A 17 -31.13 0.06 7.83
C ASP A 17 -31.51 0.78 6.53
N GLY A 18 -30.62 0.73 5.52
CA GLY A 18 -30.77 1.47 4.28
C GLY A 18 -29.49 1.53 3.46
N LEU A 19 -29.53 2.27 2.36
CA LEU A 19 -28.39 2.67 1.57
C LEU A 19 -28.38 4.18 1.37
N ILE A 20 -27.20 4.77 1.40
CA ILE A 20 -26.98 6.18 1.09
C ILE A 20 -25.90 6.26 0.03
N ILE A 21 -26.20 6.79 -1.14
CA ILE A 21 -25.21 7.00 -2.20
C ILE A 21 -24.84 8.49 -2.19
N LEU A 22 -23.55 8.77 -2.01
CA LEU A 22 -22.97 10.10 -2.03
C LEU A 22 -22.23 10.35 -3.34
N ASP A 23 -22.24 11.61 -3.79
CA ASP A 23 -21.35 12.08 -4.84
C ASP A 23 -19.90 12.26 -4.34
N LYS A 24 -19.00 12.64 -5.25
CA LYS A 24 -17.58 12.91 -4.95
C LYS A 24 -17.34 13.99 -3.88
N ASN A 25 -18.33 14.86 -3.64
CA ASN A 25 -18.31 15.94 -2.65
C ASN A 25 -19.07 15.54 -1.36
N ASN A 26 -19.31 14.24 -1.14
CA ASN A 26 -20.05 13.69 -0.01
C ASN A 26 -21.51 14.15 0.09
N ARG A 27 -22.14 14.59 -1.00
CA ARG A 27 -23.56 14.98 -1.00
C ARG A 27 -24.44 13.78 -1.30
N PRO A 28 -25.48 13.49 -0.49
CA PRO A 28 -26.40 12.41 -0.76
C PRO A 28 -27.20 12.66 -2.05
N ILE A 29 -27.22 11.66 -2.92
CA ILE A 29 -27.96 11.67 -4.20
C ILE A 29 -29.08 10.62 -4.22
N ILE A 30 -28.89 9.49 -3.54
CA ILE A 30 -29.89 8.43 -3.36
C ILE A 30 -29.90 8.06 -1.89
N GLN A 31 -31.10 7.83 -1.34
CA GLN A 31 -31.26 7.39 0.03
C GLN A 31 -32.45 6.43 0.13
N THR A 32 -32.21 5.25 0.67
CA THR A 32 -33.26 4.30 1.05
C THR A 32 -33.22 4.10 2.56
N ALA A 33 -34.39 3.85 3.15
CA ALA A 33 -34.51 3.50 4.55
C ALA A 33 -35.68 2.51 4.69
N PHE A 34 -35.41 1.37 5.33
CA PHE A 34 -36.43 0.32 5.54
C PHE A 34 -37.16 0.47 6.87
N ARG A 35 -36.58 1.26 7.77
CA ARG A 35 -37.14 1.51 9.10
C ARG A 35 -37.45 2.99 9.26
N THR A 36 -38.47 3.28 10.05
CA THR A 36 -38.83 4.64 10.45
C THR A 36 -37.81 5.18 11.44
N LEU A 37 -36.72 5.73 10.92
CA LEU A 37 -35.64 6.33 11.69
C LEU A 37 -35.73 7.86 11.67
N PRO A 38 -35.23 8.56 12.71
CA PRO A 38 -35.16 10.01 12.68
C PRO A 38 -34.39 10.51 11.45
N PRO A 39 -34.79 11.62 10.81
CA PRO A 39 -34.05 12.17 9.66
C PRO A 39 -32.58 12.46 9.97
N SER A 40 -32.25 12.73 11.23
CA SER A 40 -30.87 12.92 11.70
C SER A 40 -30.01 11.66 11.61
N TYR A 41 -30.61 10.47 11.64
CA TYR A 41 -29.87 9.21 11.63
C TYR A 41 -28.99 9.09 10.40
N THR A 42 -29.55 9.28 9.20
CA THR A 42 -28.80 9.27 7.94
C THR A 42 -27.70 10.32 7.94
N LEU A 43 -27.96 11.53 8.44
CA LEU A 43 -26.96 12.60 8.49
C LEU A 43 -25.76 12.23 9.36
N LEU A 44 -25.97 11.55 10.49
CA LEU A 44 -24.87 11.09 11.35
C LEU A 44 -23.91 10.14 10.62
N HIS A 45 -24.43 9.25 9.76
CA HIS A 45 -23.61 8.34 8.96
C HIS A 45 -22.82 9.10 7.88
N VAL A 46 -23.44 10.08 7.23
CA VAL A 46 -22.76 10.96 6.25
C VAL A 46 -21.67 11.80 6.92
N ASP A 47 -21.93 12.34 8.11
CA ASP A 47 -21.00 13.15 8.88
C ASP A 47 -19.82 12.31 9.39
N ALA A 48 -20.07 11.09 9.88
CA ALA A 48 -19.02 10.15 10.28
C ALA A 48 -18.09 9.82 9.10
N PHE A 49 -18.65 9.52 7.93
CA PHE A 49 -17.87 9.27 6.72
C PHE A 49 -17.08 10.51 6.27
N THR A 50 -17.73 11.68 6.25
CA THR A 50 -17.10 12.94 5.84
C THR A 50 -15.94 13.31 6.76
N SER A 51 -16.15 13.22 8.07
CA SER A 51 -15.12 13.49 9.08
C SER A 51 -13.94 12.53 8.97
N ALA A 52 -14.20 11.24 8.74
CA ALA A 52 -13.15 10.25 8.56
C ALA A 52 -12.33 10.51 7.28
N ARG A 53 -12.98 10.95 6.20
CA ARG A 53 -12.32 11.34 4.95
C ARG A 53 -11.47 12.59 5.10
N GLU A 54 -11.96 13.61 5.80
CA GLU A 54 -11.19 14.84 6.07
C GLU A 54 -9.94 14.55 6.92
N LYS A 55 -10.06 13.65 7.90
CA LYS A 55 -8.95 13.28 8.79
C LYS A 55 -7.90 12.38 8.12
N ASN A 56 -8.34 11.39 7.35
CA ASN A 56 -7.48 10.29 6.87
C ASN A 56 -7.27 10.28 5.34
N GLY A 57 -7.86 11.24 4.60
CA GLY A 57 -7.82 11.27 3.15
C GLY A 57 -8.49 10.04 2.53
N LEU A 58 -7.72 9.26 1.78
CA LEU A 58 -8.20 8.01 1.14
C LEU A 58 -8.08 6.77 2.04
N ALA A 59 -7.38 6.86 3.18
CA ALA A 59 -7.15 5.76 4.09
C ALA A 59 -8.25 5.67 5.17
N ILE A 60 -9.50 5.55 4.73
CA ILE A 60 -10.68 5.47 5.60
C ILE A 60 -10.94 4.00 5.96
N ASP A 61 -11.21 3.71 7.23
CA ASP A 61 -11.64 2.37 7.65
C ASP A 61 -12.97 2.00 6.97
N PRO A 62 -13.09 0.81 6.34
CA PRO A 62 -14.32 0.39 5.66
C PRO A 62 -15.54 0.28 6.59
N VAL A 63 -15.36 0.18 7.91
CA VAL A 63 -16.42 0.18 8.91
C VAL A 63 -16.21 1.33 9.89
N LEU A 64 -17.12 2.30 9.88
CA LEU A 64 -17.04 3.47 10.75
C LEU A 64 -18.01 3.34 11.91
N TYR A 65 -17.56 3.60 13.13
CA TYR A 65 -18.47 3.76 14.26
C TYR A 65 -19.28 5.05 14.10
N VAL A 66 -20.58 5.00 14.39
CA VAL A 66 -21.49 6.15 14.33
C VAL A 66 -22.20 6.30 15.66
N ASP A 67 -21.96 7.43 16.32
CA ASP A 67 -22.62 7.79 17.57
C ASP A 67 -24.05 8.27 17.28
N SER A 68 -24.98 7.31 17.28
CA SER A 68 -26.40 7.54 16.97
C SER A 68 -27.33 7.43 18.17
N GLY A 69 -26.78 7.28 19.38
CA GLY A 69 -27.51 6.92 20.60
C GLY A 69 -27.79 5.41 20.73
N GLU A 70 -27.58 4.63 19.67
CA GLU A 70 -27.51 3.17 19.67
C GLU A 70 -26.17 2.72 19.04
N ASN A 71 -25.74 1.48 19.30
CA ASN A 71 -24.57 0.90 18.64
C ASN A 71 -24.84 0.74 17.14
N SER A 72 -24.34 1.71 16.37
CA SER A 72 -24.47 1.77 14.92
C SER A 72 -23.11 1.88 14.26
N VAL A 73 -22.99 1.26 13.10
CA VAL A 73 -21.81 1.33 12.24
C VAL A 73 -22.23 1.67 10.81
N CYS A 74 -21.34 2.34 10.09
CA CYS A 74 -21.47 2.64 8.68
C CYS A 74 -20.46 1.78 7.91
N CYS A 75 -20.94 0.75 7.21
CA CYS A 75 -20.14 0.06 6.22
C CYS A 75 -20.11 0.88 4.92
N HIS A 76 -18.97 1.02 4.25
CA HIS A 76 -18.92 1.75 2.98
C HIS A 76 -18.06 1.12 1.89
N ARG A 77 -18.45 1.43 0.65
CA ARG A 77 -17.73 1.08 -0.59
C ARG A 77 -17.69 2.28 -1.53
N SER A 78 -16.59 2.40 -2.26
CA SER A 78 -16.41 3.46 -3.26
C SER A 78 -16.39 2.87 -4.66
N ALA A 79 -17.16 3.44 -5.58
CA ALA A 79 -17.23 2.96 -6.97
C ALA A 79 -17.59 4.13 -7.90
N GLY A 80 -16.87 4.28 -9.02
CA GLY A 80 -17.20 5.30 -10.03
C GLY A 80 -17.14 6.76 -9.54
N GLY A 81 -16.32 7.03 -8.52
CA GLY A 81 -16.28 8.35 -7.85
C GLY A 81 -17.48 8.64 -6.94
N LEU A 82 -18.33 7.64 -6.67
CA LEU A 82 -19.40 7.66 -5.68
C LEU A 82 -18.97 6.93 -4.41
N HIS A 83 -19.64 7.23 -3.30
CA HIS A 83 -19.52 6.50 -2.04
C HIS A 83 -20.87 5.92 -1.65
N ILE A 84 -20.93 4.61 -1.48
CA ILE A 84 -22.14 3.89 -1.08
C ILE A 84 -21.96 3.52 0.39
N LEU A 85 -22.80 4.10 1.22
CA LEU A 85 -22.85 3.88 2.66
C LEU A 85 -24.01 2.94 2.97
N CYS A 86 -23.79 2.01 3.88
CA CYS A 86 -24.81 1.16 4.46
C CYS A 86 -24.80 1.34 5.99
N PRO A 87 -25.76 2.12 6.52
CA PRO A 87 -26.04 2.18 7.94
C PRO A 87 -26.51 0.83 8.48
N VAL A 88 -25.91 0.40 9.59
CA VAL A 88 -26.19 -0.88 10.23
C VAL A 88 -26.33 -0.65 11.73
N ARG A 89 -27.32 -1.30 12.36
CA ARG A 89 -27.48 -1.35 13.82
C ARG A 89 -27.43 -2.79 14.32
N GLY A 90 -26.95 -2.92 15.55
CA GLY A 90 -26.83 -4.21 16.22
C GLY A 90 -25.66 -5.02 15.67
N ASP A 91 -25.77 -6.33 15.83
CA ASP A 91 -24.70 -7.29 15.54
C ASP A 91 -24.96 -7.95 14.19
N VAL A 92 -24.57 -7.28 13.10
CA VAL A 92 -24.56 -7.84 11.73
C VAL A 92 -23.12 -8.13 11.35
N ASP A 93 -22.86 -9.29 10.76
CA ASP A 93 -21.58 -9.59 10.14
C ASP A 93 -21.28 -8.56 9.01
N PRO A 94 -20.24 -7.72 9.15
CA PRO A 94 -19.91 -6.74 8.12
C PRO A 94 -19.61 -7.36 6.76
N LEU A 95 -19.13 -8.61 6.70
CA LEU A 95 -18.86 -9.30 5.44
C LEU A 95 -20.13 -9.52 4.62
N PHE A 96 -21.25 -9.78 5.28
CA PHE A 96 -22.55 -9.88 4.63
C PHE A 96 -22.96 -8.55 3.98
N VAL A 97 -22.77 -7.44 4.70
CA VAL A 97 -23.06 -6.09 4.20
C VAL A 97 -22.17 -5.74 3.02
N PHE A 98 -20.87 -6.05 3.10
CA PHE A 98 -19.95 -5.81 1.99
C PHE A 98 -20.26 -6.65 0.76
N SER A 99 -20.61 -7.93 0.93
CA SER A 99 -21.05 -8.77 -0.18
C SER A 99 -22.28 -8.19 -0.88
N PHE A 100 -23.21 -7.61 -0.12
CA PHE A 100 -24.38 -6.95 -0.68
C PHE A 100 -24.03 -5.63 -1.38
N LEU A 101 -23.18 -4.79 -0.78
CA LEU A 101 -22.71 -3.54 -1.39
C LEU A 101 -21.99 -3.79 -2.73
N ASP A 102 -21.17 -4.83 -2.80
CA ASP A 102 -20.47 -5.21 -4.03
C ASP A 102 -21.48 -5.68 -5.11
N ALA A 103 -22.54 -6.41 -4.73
CA ALA A 103 -23.62 -6.79 -5.64
C ALA A 103 -24.40 -5.56 -6.16
N VAL A 104 -24.69 -4.57 -5.31
CA VAL A 104 -25.31 -3.29 -5.71
C VAL A 104 -24.44 -2.57 -6.74
N VAL A 105 -23.13 -2.44 -6.48
CA VAL A 105 -22.21 -1.81 -7.43
C VAL A 105 -22.22 -2.53 -8.77
N GLN A 106 -22.12 -3.86 -8.76
CA GLN A 106 -22.10 -4.66 -9.97
C GLN A 106 -23.40 -4.51 -10.78
N ILE A 107 -24.56 -4.60 -10.13
CA ILE A 107 -25.86 -4.49 -10.80
C ILE A 107 -26.07 -3.09 -11.39
N LEU A 108 -25.72 -2.04 -10.64
CA LEU A 108 -25.82 -0.67 -11.16
C LEU A 108 -24.91 -0.46 -12.37
N GLN A 109 -23.69 -0.99 -12.36
CA GLN A 109 -22.79 -0.95 -13.52
C GLN A 109 -23.36 -1.73 -14.72
N GLU A 110 -23.97 -2.89 -14.50
CA GLU A 110 -24.58 -3.67 -15.58
C GLU A 110 -25.81 -3.00 -16.20
N TYR A 111 -26.59 -2.25 -15.41
CA TYR A 111 -27.79 -1.55 -15.87
C TYR A 111 -27.47 -0.20 -16.54
N LEU A 112 -26.55 0.56 -15.94
CA LEU A 112 -26.27 1.95 -16.32
C LEU A 112 -25.01 2.09 -17.19
N GLY A 113 -24.16 1.05 -17.24
CA GLY A 113 -22.84 1.12 -17.86
C GLY A 113 -21.84 1.82 -16.94
N GLU A 114 -21.51 3.06 -17.24
CA GLU A 114 -20.63 3.86 -16.39
C GLU A 114 -21.36 4.29 -15.12
N LEU A 115 -20.80 3.95 -13.96
CA LEU A 115 -21.33 4.38 -12.67
C LEU A 115 -20.80 5.78 -12.34
N SER A 116 -21.68 6.78 -12.33
CA SER A 116 -21.33 8.18 -12.06
C SER A 116 -22.51 8.94 -11.47
N THR A 117 -22.28 10.14 -10.92
CA THR A 117 -23.37 11.00 -10.42
C THR A 117 -24.37 11.37 -11.52
N ALA A 118 -23.91 11.53 -12.77
CA ALA A 118 -24.79 11.84 -13.89
C ALA A 118 -25.68 10.64 -14.25
N SER A 119 -25.08 9.46 -14.43
CA SER A 119 -25.84 8.26 -14.82
C SER A 119 -26.86 7.82 -13.77
N LEU A 120 -26.57 8.01 -12.46
CA LEU A 120 -27.56 7.77 -11.41
C LEU A 120 -28.73 8.75 -11.46
N LYS A 121 -28.47 10.04 -11.68
CA LYS A 121 -29.54 11.07 -11.75
C LYS A 121 -30.42 10.90 -12.99
N ASP A 122 -29.81 10.55 -14.12
CA ASP A 122 -30.53 10.35 -15.38
C ASP A 122 -31.43 9.09 -15.34
N ASN A 123 -31.19 8.17 -14.41
CA ASN A 123 -31.92 6.89 -14.29
C ASN A 123 -32.41 6.64 -12.84
N PHE A 124 -32.75 7.71 -12.09
CA PHE A 124 -33.04 7.61 -10.65
C PHE A 124 -34.21 6.66 -10.35
N ASP A 125 -35.21 6.62 -11.22
CA ASP A 125 -36.38 5.74 -11.16
C ASP A 125 -35.99 4.26 -11.22
N VAL A 126 -35.12 3.89 -12.17
CA VAL A 126 -34.58 2.54 -12.29
C VAL A 126 -33.69 2.19 -11.10
N VAL A 127 -32.89 3.14 -10.61
CA VAL A 127 -32.05 2.92 -9.42
C VAL A 127 -32.90 2.59 -8.20
N TYR A 128 -33.95 3.35 -7.90
CA TYR A 128 -34.84 3.04 -6.77
C TYR A 128 -35.54 1.70 -6.93
N GLN A 129 -36.07 1.39 -8.13
CA GLN A 129 -36.66 0.07 -8.40
C GLN A 129 -35.67 -1.07 -8.16
N LEU A 130 -34.42 -0.93 -8.59
CA LEU A 130 -33.38 -1.91 -8.31
C LEU A 130 -33.12 -2.06 -6.82
N LEU A 131 -32.95 -0.96 -6.09
CA LEU A 131 -32.66 -1.02 -4.65
C LEU A 131 -33.80 -1.66 -3.85
N GLU A 132 -35.05 -1.40 -4.23
CA GLU A 132 -36.25 -2.03 -3.62
C GLU A 132 -36.32 -3.53 -3.90
N GLU A 133 -36.02 -3.97 -5.13
CA GLU A 133 -36.04 -5.41 -5.48
C GLU A 133 -34.81 -6.18 -4.94
N MET A 134 -33.70 -5.47 -4.71
CA MET A 134 -32.46 -6.05 -4.19
C MET A 134 -32.47 -6.20 -2.67
N LEU A 135 -33.23 -5.38 -1.94
CA LEU A 135 -33.16 -5.28 -0.48
C LEU A 135 -34.56 -5.07 0.09
N ASP A 136 -35.03 -6.02 0.89
CA ASP A 136 -36.35 -6.01 1.52
C ASP A 136 -36.20 -6.05 3.06
N GLU A 137 -36.78 -5.07 3.77
CA GLU A 137 -36.70 -4.93 5.23
C GLU A 137 -35.27 -5.07 5.82
N GLY A 138 -34.25 -4.70 5.04
CA GLY A 138 -32.84 -4.82 5.43
C GLY A 138 -32.17 -6.16 5.16
N TYR A 139 -32.81 -7.05 4.39
CA TYR A 139 -32.27 -8.34 3.92
C TYR A 139 -32.16 -8.38 2.39
N PRO A 140 -31.01 -8.77 1.82
CA PRO A 140 -30.88 -8.97 0.39
C PRO A 140 -31.92 -9.97 -0.12
N LEU A 141 -32.66 -9.60 -1.16
CA LEU A 141 -33.68 -10.41 -1.80
C LEU A 141 -33.20 -10.92 -3.16
N THR A 142 -33.34 -10.12 -4.22
CA THR A 142 -32.94 -10.51 -5.58
C THR A 142 -31.66 -9.80 -5.98
N THR A 143 -30.51 -10.47 -5.84
CA THR A 143 -29.18 -9.91 -6.21
C THR A 143 -28.61 -10.50 -7.49
N GLU A 144 -29.44 -11.19 -8.28
CA GLU A 144 -29.05 -11.80 -9.55
C GLU A 144 -29.53 -10.95 -10.72
N SER A 145 -28.61 -10.41 -11.51
CA SER A 145 -28.88 -9.48 -12.62
C SER A 145 -29.93 -10.01 -13.61
N ASN A 146 -29.90 -11.31 -13.92
CA ASN A 146 -30.86 -11.90 -14.84
C ASN A 146 -32.28 -11.98 -14.27
N ALA A 147 -32.43 -12.28 -12.98
CA ALA A 147 -33.73 -12.26 -12.32
C ALA A 147 -34.26 -10.82 -12.21
N LEU A 148 -33.39 -9.86 -11.87
CA LEU A 148 -33.75 -8.44 -11.82
C LEU A 148 -34.20 -7.91 -13.19
N ARG A 149 -33.58 -8.31 -14.29
CA ARG A 149 -33.95 -7.87 -15.65
C ARG A 149 -35.33 -8.31 -16.11
N ASP A 150 -35.89 -9.34 -15.49
CA ASP A 150 -37.25 -9.79 -15.76
C ASP A 150 -38.31 -8.96 -14.98
N ILE A 151 -37.89 -8.17 -13.98
CA ILE A 151 -38.76 -7.37 -13.11
C ILE A 151 -38.55 -5.87 -13.34
N VAL A 152 -37.29 -5.44 -13.36
CA VAL A 152 -36.82 -4.07 -13.59
C VAL A 152 -36.13 -4.00 -14.95
N LEU A 153 -36.78 -3.33 -15.91
CA LEU A 153 -36.30 -3.18 -17.28
C LEU A 153 -35.08 -2.23 -17.34
N PRO A 154 -33.93 -2.66 -17.89
CA PRO A 154 -32.80 -1.76 -18.10
C PRO A 154 -33.13 -0.60 -19.05
N PRO A 155 -32.57 0.62 -18.84
CA PRO A 155 -32.81 1.78 -19.72
C PRO A 155 -32.47 1.48 -21.19
N SER A 156 -31.39 0.73 -21.42
CA SER A 156 -30.97 0.31 -22.76
C SER A 156 -31.98 -0.60 -23.47
N LEU A 157 -32.75 -1.40 -22.72
CA LEU A 157 -33.81 -2.25 -23.25
C LEU A 157 -35.07 -1.45 -23.53
N LEU A 158 -35.44 -0.54 -22.62
CA LEU A 158 -36.56 0.39 -22.82
C LEU A 158 -36.37 1.22 -24.08
N ASN A 159 -35.18 1.80 -24.28
CA ASN A 159 -34.86 2.59 -25.47
C ASN A 159 -34.96 1.77 -26.77
N LYS A 160 -34.56 0.49 -26.75
CA LYS A 160 -34.73 -0.40 -27.90
C LYS A 160 -36.19 -0.69 -28.19
N ILE A 161 -37.02 -0.90 -27.17
CA ILE A 161 -38.47 -1.13 -27.32
C ILE A 161 -39.15 0.13 -27.86
N LEU A 162 -38.85 1.29 -27.30
CA LEU A 162 -39.35 2.59 -27.75
C LEU A 162 -38.94 2.89 -29.20
N ALA A 163 -37.71 2.57 -29.58
CA ALA A 163 -37.22 2.71 -30.95
C ALA A 163 -37.81 1.67 -31.92
N ALA A 164 -38.22 0.51 -31.43
CA ALA A 164 -38.74 -0.58 -32.27
C ALA A 164 -40.19 -0.38 -32.71
N THR A 165 -41.02 0.41 -32.01
CA THR A 165 -42.45 0.49 -32.32
C THR A 165 -43.13 1.79 -31.85
N GLY A 166 -43.60 2.60 -32.81
CA GLY A 166 -44.63 3.62 -32.60
C GLY A 166 -46.06 3.06 -32.59
N VAL A 167 -46.33 1.99 -31.83
CA VAL A 167 -47.66 1.34 -31.81
C VAL A 167 -48.03 0.78 -30.44
N SER A 168 -49.29 1.00 -30.07
CA SER A 168 -49.99 0.49 -28.89
C SER A 168 -49.75 -1.01 -28.66
N GLY A 169 -49.05 -1.36 -27.58
CA GLY A 169 -48.81 -2.76 -27.20
C GLY A 169 -47.69 -3.02 -26.18
N LEU A 170 -47.28 -2.02 -25.37
CA LEU A 170 -46.15 -2.14 -24.43
C LEU A 170 -46.28 -3.29 -23.41
N SER A 171 -47.51 -3.75 -23.13
CA SER A 171 -47.76 -4.79 -22.13
C SER A 171 -47.42 -6.21 -22.56
N SER A 172 -47.24 -6.50 -23.86
CA SER A 172 -46.90 -7.86 -24.35
C SER A 172 -45.40 -8.10 -24.56
N ALA A 173 -44.56 -7.07 -24.41
CA ALA A 173 -43.12 -7.12 -24.66
C ALA A 173 -42.26 -7.26 -23.39
N ALA A 174 -42.84 -7.13 -22.20
CA ALA A 174 -42.12 -7.34 -20.95
C ALA A 174 -41.85 -8.84 -20.72
N PRO A 175 -40.63 -9.25 -20.32
CA PRO A 175 -40.35 -10.64 -19.97
C PRO A 175 -41.25 -11.09 -18.82
N ALA A 176 -41.65 -12.35 -18.80
CA ALA A 176 -42.32 -12.91 -17.62
C ALA A 176 -41.32 -12.93 -16.44
N PRO A 177 -41.69 -12.41 -15.26
CA PRO A 177 -40.84 -12.47 -14.06
C PRO A 177 -40.38 -13.90 -13.78
N PHE A 178 -39.10 -14.07 -13.48
CA PHE A 178 -38.52 -15.37 -13.11
C PHE A 178 -38.78 -16.47 -14.13
N SER A 179 -38.76 -16.12 -15.42
CA SER A 179 -39.03 -17.05 -16.53
C SER A 179 -38.06 -18.23 -16.63
N SER A 180 -36.88 -18.09 -16.03
CA SER A 180 -35.86 -19.14 -15.96
C SER A 180 -35.88 -19.86 -14.61
N PRO A 181 -35.82 -21.20 -14.59
CA PRO A 181 -35.58 -21.94 -13.35
C PRO A 181 -34.14 -21.77 -12.82
N ILE A 182 -33.25 -21.12 -13.58
CA ILE A 182 -31.85 -20.87 -13.22
C ILE A 182 -31.67 -19.35 -13.02
N PRO A 183 -31.41 -18.89 -11.79
CA PRO A 183 -31.50 -17.46 -11.46
C PRO A 183 -30.42 -16.62 -12.17
N TRP A 184 -29.25 -17.19 -12.43
CA TRP A 184 -28.14 -16.51 -13.10
C TRP A 184 -28.16 -16.64 -14.64
N ARG A 185 -29.16 -17.28 -15.26
CA ARG A 185 -29.21 -17.45 -16.72
C ARG A 185 -30.61 -17.32 -17.29
N LYS A 186 -30.81 -16.37 -18.21
CA LYS A 186 -32.09 -16.14 -18.87
C LYS A 186 -32.52 -17.31 -19.78
N ALA A 187 -33.82 -17.61 -19.78
CA ALA A 187 -34.42 -18.59 -20.68
C ALA A 187 -34.46 -18.09 -22.13
N GLY A 188 -34.25 -19.00 -23.09
CA GLY A 188 -34.43 -18.70 -24.52
C GLY A 188 -33.36 -17.80 -25.15
N LEU A 189 -32.18 -17.64 -24.53
CA LEU A 189 -31.05 -16.88 -25.11
C LEU A 189 -30.67 -17.42 -26.49
N ARG A 190 -30.38 -16.51 -27.42
CA ARG A 190 -29.97 -16.85 -28.79
C ARG A 190 -28.82 -15.96 -29.23
N TYR A 191 -27.77 -16.58 -29.76
CA TYR A 191 -26.62 -15.95 -30.35
C TYR A 191 -26.39 -16.47 -31.76
N ASN A 192 -25.97 -15.58 -32.67
CA ASN A 192 -25.57 -15.96 -34.03
C ASN A 192 -24.34 -16.87 -34.00
N ASN A 193 -23.36 -16.52 -33.16
CA ASN A 193 -22.15 -17.30 -32.91
C ASN A 193 -22.13 -17.72 -31.44
N ASN A 194 -22.01 -19.01 -31.20
CA ASN A 194 -21.91 -19.55 -29.85
C ASN A 194 -20.44 -19.63 -29.46
N GLU A 195 -20.02 -18.84 -28.48
CA GLU A 195 -18.61 -18.67 -28.13
C GLU A 195 -18.45 -18.61 -26.61
N ILE A 196 -17.36 -19.19 -26.11
CA ILE A 196 -16.98 -19.10 -24.70
C ILE A 196 -15.47 -18.91 -24.56
N TYR A 197 -15.09 -17.95 -23.74
CA TYR A 197 -13.69 -17.63 -23.46
C TYR A 197 -13.40 -17.79 -21.97
N PHE A 198 -12.22 -18.32 -21.65
CA PHE A 198 -11.71 -18.44 -20.30
C PHE A 198 -10.36 -17.73 -20.18
N ASP A 199 -10.27 -16.79 -19.26
CA ASP A 199 -9.04 -16.08 -18.94
C ASP A 199 -8.57 -16.52 -17.55
N ILE A 200 -7.45 -17.25 -17.49
CA ILE A 200 -6.80 -17.62 -16.24
C ILE A 200 -5.83 -16.49 -15.89
N VAL A 201 -6.23 -15.62 -14.95
CA VAL A 201 -5.42 -14.50 -14.50
C VAL A 201 -4.86 -14.84 -13.13
N GLU A 202 -3.54 -14.73 -12.97
CA GLU A 202 -2.85 -14.97 -11.71
C GLU A 202 -2.10 -13.72 -11.25
N GLU A 203 -2.39 -13.27 -10.04
CA GLU A 203 -1.78 -12.09 -9.42
C GLU A 203 -0.71 -12.53 -8.43
N LEU A 204 0.56 -12.25 -8.75
CA LEU A 204 1.72 -12.51 -7.90
C LEU A 204 2.01 -11.30 -7.02
N GLU A 205 1.87 -11.47 -5.71
CA GLU A 205 2.31 -10.51 -4.72
C GLU A 205 3.50 -11.06 -3.97
N ALA A 206 4.56 -10.25 -3.79
CA ALA A 206 5.72 -10.69 -3.02
C ALA A 206 6.44 -9.53 -2.34
N THR A 207 7.08 -9.83 -1.22
CA THR A 207 7.98 -8.92 -0.50
C THR A 207 9.36 -9.53 -0.43
N VAL A 208 10.37 -8.77 -0.85
CA VAL A 208 11.78 -9.15 -0.85
C VAL A 208 12.51 -8.24 0.12
N ASN A 209 13.26 -8.83 1.06
CA ASN A 209 14.03 -8.06 2.03
C ASN A 209 15.31 -7.46 1.41
N ARG A 210 16.00 -6.64 2.20
CA ARG A 210 17.24 -5.94 1.80
C ARG A 210 18.38 -6.88 1.38
N SER A 211 18.36 -8.13 1.85
CA SER A 211 19.34 -9.16 1.49
C SER A 211 19.01 -9.85 0.16
N GLY A 212 17.87 -9.54 -0.45
CA GLY A 212 17.38 -10.17 -1.68
C GLY A 212 16.60 -11.47 -1.44
N ASN A 213 16.29 -11.80 -0.19
CA ASN A 213 15.49 -12.98 0.16
C ASN A 213 14.00 -12.65 0.13
N VAL A 214 13.20 -13.55 -0.45
CA VAL A 214 11.74 -13.43 -0.43
C VAL A 214 11.23 -13.72 0.98
N VAL A 215 10.52 -12.76 1.57
CA VAL A 215 9.92 -12.84 2.91
C VAL A 215 8.49 -13.36 2.84
N ALA A 216 7.74 -12.91 1.83
CA ALA A 216 6.37 -13.32 1.58
C ALA A 216 6.16 -13.44 0.08
N SER A 217 5.37 -14.42 -0.36
CA SER A 217 4.95 -14.56 -1.75
C SER A 217 3.62 -15.27 -1.83
N ASN A 218 2.62 -14.60 -2.38
CA ASN A 218 1.27 -15.11 -2.56
C ASN A 218 0.92 -15.06 -4.04
N VAL A 219 0.14 -16.03 -4.51
CA VAL A 219 -0.44 -15.99 -5.85
C VAL A 219 -1.93 -16.22 -5.76
N TRP A 220 -2.69 -15.24 -6.24
CA TRP A 220 -4.14 -15.27 -6.31
C TRP A 220 -4.57 -15.53 -7.75
N GLY A 221 -5.27 -16.62 -8.00
CA GLY A 221 -5.77 -16.98 -9.31
C GLY A 221 -7.26 -16.72 -9.45
N LYS A 222 -7.67 -16.28 -10.64
CA LYS A 222 -9.08 -16.17 -11.04
C LYS A 222 -9.28 -16.73 -12.44
N ILE A 223 -10.41 -17.40 -12.67
CA ILE A 223 -10.85 -17.81 -14.00
C ILE A 223 -12.02 -16.92 -14.38
N LEU A 224 -11.75 -15.92 -15.21
CA LEU A 224 -12.78 -15.07 -15.79
C LEU A 224 -13.36 -15.77 -17.02
N CYS A 225 -14.66 -15.69 -17.19
CA CYS A 225 -15.38 -16.31 -18.29
C CYS A 225 -16.17 -15.25 -19.07
N LYS A 226 -16.16 -15.35 -20.40
CA LYS A 226 -17.08 -14.63 -21.28
C LYS A 226 -17.90 -15.65 -22.07
N SER A 227 -19.18 -15.75 -21.78
CA SER A 227 -20.09 -16.76 -22.32
C SER A 227 -21.17 -16.12 -23.19
N ASN A 228 -21.08 -16.32 -24.50
CA ASN A 228 -22.08 -15.92 -25.48
C ASN A 228 -22.70 -17.20 -26.07
N LEU A 229 -23.52 -17.87 -25.27
CA LEU A 229 -24.06 -19.19 -25.60
C LEU A 229 -25.58 -19.15 -25.68
N SER A 230 -26.16 -19.84 -26.67
CA SER A 230 -27.61 -19.98 -26.83
C SER A 230 -28.19 -21.03 -25.90
N GLY A 231 -29.46 -20.88 -25.51
CA GLY A 231 -30.21 -21.87 -24.74
C GLY A 231 -29.70 -22.04 -23.31
N THR A 232 -29.68 -23.27 -22.80
CA THR A 232 -29.25 -23.61 -21.42
C THR A 232 -28.15 -24.67 -21.45
N PRO A 233 -26.94 -24.34 -21.93
CA PRO A 233 -25.86 -25.30 -22.06
C PRO A 233 -25.33 -25.71 -20.69
N ASP A 234 -25.12 -27.00 -20.51
CA ASP A 234 -24.45 -27.57 -19.35
C ASP A 234 -22.99 -27.88 -19.71
N LEU A 235 -22.09 -27.13 -19.08
CA LEU A 235 -20.66 -27.16 -19.33
C LEU A 235 -19.95 -28.01 -18.28
N SER A 236 -18.91 -28.73 -18.71
CA SER A 236 -17.98 -29.35 -17.78
C SER A 236 -16.55 -29.44 -18.29
N PHE A 237 -15.59 -29.26 -17.39
CA PHE A 237 -14.17 -29.47 -17.67
C PHE A 237 -13.39 -29.75 -16.38
N SER A 238 -12.18 -30.27 -16.54
CA SER A 238 -11.21 -30.44 -15.44
C SER A 238 -10.06 -29.44 -15.60
N LEU A 239 -9.52 -28.98 -14.47
CA LEU A 239 -8.32 -28.16 -14.43
C LEU A 239 -7.09 -29.07 -14.26
N SER A 240 -6.12 -28.93 -15.16
CA SER A 240 -4.81 -29.53 -14.97
C SER A 240 -4.17 -28.95 -13.70
N ASN A 241 -3.39 -29.77 -12.99
CA ASN A 241 -2.73 -29.37 -11.75
C ASN A 241 -3.65 -28.80 -10.65
N SER A 242 -4.95 -29.13 -10.67
CA SER A 242 -5.94 -28.73 -9.65
C SER A 242 -5.52 -29.08 -8.21
N LYS A 243 -4.72 -30.13 -8.01
CA LYS A 243 -4.17 -30.47 -6.69
C LYS A 243 -3.21 -29.42 -6.09
N ALA A 244 -2.62 -28.59 -6.93
CA ALA A 244 -1.76 -27.49 -6.50
C ALA A 244 -2.55 -26.23 -6.12
N LEU A 245 -3.86 -26.19 -6.40
CA LEU A 245 -4.71 -25.06 -6.10
C LEU A 245 -5.41 -25.29 -4.74
N ARG A 246 -5.63 -24.21 -4.00
CA ARG A 246 -6.31 -24.20 -2.70
C ARG A 246 -7.30 -23.06 -2.62
N ASP A 247 -8.08 -23.05 -1.54
CA ASP A 247 -8.96 -21.95 -1.16
C ASP A 247 -9.86 -21.49 -2.31
N TYR A 248 -10.48 -22.47 -2.97
CA TYR A 248 -11.41 -22.21 -4.06
C TYR A 248 -12.62 -21.42 -3.56
N SER A 249 -12.95 -20.35 -4.27
CA SER A 249 -14.27 -19.72 -4.20
C SER A 249 -14.93 -19.85 -5.57
N PHE A 250 -16.14 -20.41 -5.63
CA PHE A 250 -16.83 -20.69 -6.89
C PHE A 250 -18.00 -19.73 -7.10
N HIS A 251 -18.26 -19.41 -8.36
CA HIS A 251 -19.55 -18.85 -8.73
C HIS A 251 -20.69 -19.81 -8.34
N PRO A 252 -21.86 -19.32 -7.91
CA PRO A 252 -23.04 -20.16 -7.59
C PRO A 252 -23.47 -21.12 -8.71
N CYS A 253 -23.04 -20.87 -9.94
CA CYS A 253 -23.36 -21.73 -11.08
C CYS A 253 -22.65 -23.09 -11.05
N VAL A 254 -21.58 -23.21 -10.26
CA VAL A 254 -20.77 -24.42 -10.13
C VAL A 254 -21.40 -25.39 -9.15
N ARG A 255 -21.57 -26.64 -9.59
CA ARG A 255 -22.09 -27.72 -8.76
C ARG A 255 -21.02 -28.23 -7.79
N LEU A 256 -20.93 -27.59 -6.62
CA LEU A 256 -19.89 -27.86 -5.61
C LEU A 256 -19.77 -29.34 -5.22
N GLN A 257 -20.89 -30.02 -4.96
CA GLN A 257 -20.89 -31.44 -4.57
C GLN A 257 -20.25 -32.33 -5.65
N LYS A 258 -20.52 -32.06 -6.93
CA LYS A 258 -19.91 -32.79 -8.04
C LYS A 258 -18.41 -32.48 -8.16
N PHE A 259 -18.03 -31.22 -7.96
CA PHE A 259 -16.61 -30.85 -7.92
C PHE A 259 -15.86 -31.58 -6.81
N LEU A 260 -16.39 -31.61 -5.58
CA LEU A 260 -15.76 -32.30 -4.45
C LEU A 260 -15.57 -33.82 -4.69
N GLN A 261 -16.49 -34.45 -5.42
CA GLN A 261 -16.43 -35.89 -5.73
C GLN A 261 -15.52 -36.24 -6.91
N THR A 262 -15.52 -35.41 -7.96
CA THR A 262 -14.93 -35.75 -9.26
C THR A 262 -13.76 -34.86 -9.67
N ASN A 263 -13.54 -33.77 -8.93
CA ASN A 263 -12.60 -32.70 -9.27
C ASN A 263 -12.85 -32.13 -10.70
N GLN A 264 -14.11 -32.15 -11.10
CA GLN A 264 -14.59 -31.62 -12.37
C GLN A 264 -15.53 -30.45 -12.12
N LEU A 265 -15.26 -29.33 -12.78
CA LEU A 265 -16.18 -28.21 -12.81
C LEU A 265 -17.36 -28.57 -13.70
N SER A 266 -18.57 -28.36 -13.20
CA SER A 266 -19.80 -28.62 -13.93
C SER A 266 -20.82 -27.53 -13.58
N PHE A 267 -21.31 -26.81 -14.59
CA PHE A 267 -22.09 -25.59 -14.40
C PHE A 267 -22.90 -25.22 -15.64
N VAL A 268 -23.97 -24.46 -15.43
CA VAL A 268 -24.67 -23.72 -16.48
C VAL A 268 -24.18 -22.27 -16.40
N PRO A 269 -23.44 -21.74 -17.38
CA PRO A 269 -22.80 -20.43 -17.24
C PRO A 269 -23.82 -19.29 -17.23
N PRO A 270 -23.60 -18.25 -16.39
CA PRO A 270 -24.16 -16.94 -16.65
C PRO A 270 -23.90 -16.47 -18.08
N ASP A 271 -24.73 -15.55 -18.54
CA ASP A 271 -24.57 -14.90 -19.84
C ASP A 271 -23.61 -13.71 -19.74
N GLY A 272 -22.74 -13.52 -20.73
CA GLY A 272 -21.75 -12.44 -20.72
C GLY A 272 -20.52 -12.73 -19.85
N ASN A 273 -19.98 -11.69 -19.22
CA ASN A 273 -18.75 -11.77 -18.43
C ASN A 273 -19.05 -12.12 -16.97
N PHE A 274 -18.34 -13.09 -16.39
CA PHE A 274 -18.44 -13.43 -14.97
C PHE A 274 -17.15 -14.09 -14.47
N THR A 275 -16.91 -14.06 -13.16
CA THR A 275 -15.84 -14.84 -12.54
C THR A 275 -16.35 -16.24 -12.23
N LEU A 276 -15.79 -17.28 -12.86
CA LEU A 276 -16.21 -18.67 -12.65
C LEU A 276 -15.73 -19.19 -11.29
N LEU A 277 -14.47 -18.92 -10.96
CA LEU A 277 -13.87 -19.27 -9.68
C LEU A 277 -12.64 -18.42 -9.40
N THR A 278 -12.28 -18.32 -8.13
CA THR A 278 -10.97 -17.88 -7.65
C THR A 278 -10.30 -19.01 -6.87
N TYR A 279 -8.98 -18.94 -6.74
CA TYR A 279 -8.16 -19.91 -6.03
C TYR A 279 -6.86 -19.25 -5.56
N GLN A 280 -6.15 -19.91 -4.65
CA GLN A 280 -4.82 -19.51 -4.21
C GLN A 280 -3.82 -20.62 -4.51
N LEU A 281 -2.58 -20.25 -4.84
CA LEU A 281 -1.48 -21.23 -4.80
C LEU A 281 -0.88 -21.27 -3.38
N PRO A 282 -0.51 -22.46 -2.88
CA PRO A 282 0.16 -22.58 -1.60
C PRO A 282 1.47 -21.80 -1.61
N VAL A 283 1.64 -20.92 -0.63
CA VAL A 283 2.93 -20.31 -0.31
C VAL A 283 3.88 -21.45 0.05
N PRO A 284 5.05 -21.60 -0.59
CA PRO A 284 6.05 -22.52 -0.07
C PRO A 284 6.41 -22.06 1.33
N SER A 285 6.15 -22.97 2.28
CA SER A 285 6.43 -22.86 3.71
C SER A 285 7.74 -22.11 4.01
N PRO A 286 7.83 -21.35 5.12
CA PRO A 286 9.05 -20.66 5.54
C PRO A 286 10.27 -21.57 5.84
N ASN A 287 10.16 -22.89 5.67
CA ASN A 287 11.26 -23.82 5.36
C ASN A 287 10.69 -25.16 4.84
N PRO A 288 11.36 -25.94 3.94
CA PRO A 288 12.82 -26.02 3.75
C PRO A 288 13.28 -25.91 2.27
N ALA A 289 14.32 -25.12 1.99
CA ALA A 289 14.99 -24.95 0.69
C ALA A 289 14.24 -24.11 -0.38
N ALA A 290 14.27 -22.79 -0.16
CA ALA A 290 14.01 -21.68 -1.09
C ALA A 290 12.59 -21.53 -1.69
N PRO A 291 11.93 -20.35 -1.54
CA PRO A 291 10.71 -20.01 -2.27
C PRO A 291 10.93 -20.04 -3.79
N PRO A 292 9.88 -20.12 -4.62
CA PRO A 292 10.01 -20.23 -6.06
C PRO A 292 10.72 -18.96 -6.55
N PRO A 293 11.65 -19.08 -7.50
CA PRO A 293 12.39 -17.92 -7.97
C PRO A 293 11.41 -16.90 -8.56
N LEU A 294 11.39 -15.68 -8.00
CA LEU A 294 10.54 -14.61 -8.54
C LEU A 294 10.92 -14.33 -10.01
N PRO A 295 9.96 -14.02 -10.89
CA PRO A 295 10.19 -13.81 -12.33
C PRO A 295 11.19 -12.68 -12.66
N ILE A 296 11.40 -11.77 -11.71
CA ILE A 296 12.38 -10.68 -11.78
C ILE A 296 13.25 -10.68 -10.52
N ASN A 297 14.46 -10.14 -10.62
CA ASN A 297 15.30 -9.79 -9.49
C ASN A 297 15.64 -8.29 -9.57
N LEU A 298 15.56 -7.61 -8.45
CA LEU A 298 15.96 -6.22 -8.32
C LEU A 298 17.09 -6.11 -7.29
N LYS A 299 18.23 -5.55 -7.70
CA LYS A 299 19.26 -5.08 -6.78
C LYS A 299 19.26 -3.56 -6.79
N SER A 300 19.20 -2.95 -5.62
CA SER A 300 19.18 -1.49 -5.47
C SER A 300 20.23 -1.03 -4.47
N SER A 301 20.90 0.07 -4.77
CA SER A 301 21.74 0.81 -3.83
C SER A 301 21.25 2.25 -3.79
N VAL A 302 20.94 2.76 -2.60
CA VAL A 302 20.52 4.16 -2.41
C VAL A 302 21.49 4.84 -1.45
N SER A 303 22.00 6.00 -1.86
CA SER A 303 22.85 6.89 -1.08
C SER A 303 22.14 8.23 -0.90
N LEU A 304 21.88 8.60 0.36
CA LEU A 304 21.29 9.89 0.70
C LEU A 304 22.41 10.88 1.04
N HIS A 305 22.24 12.14 0.67
CA HIS A 305 23.11 13.24 1.07
C HIS A 305 22.27 14.45 1.47
N GLU A 306 22.91 15.54 1.91
CA GLU A 306 22.16 16.76 2.22
C GLU A 306 21.37 17.21 0.98
N HIS A 307 20.09 17.50 1.17
CA HIS A 307 19.18 17.99 0.12
C HIS A 307 18.99 17.07 -1.10
N GLY A 308 19.25 15.76 -0.97
CA GLY A 308 18.99 14.84 -2.06
C GLY A 308 19.51 13.42 -1.87
N GLY A 309 19.62 12.70 -2.98
CA GLY A 309 20.22 11.38 -2.99
C GLY A 309 20.40 10.84 -4.39
N ALA A 310 21.15 9.74 -4.48
CA ALA A 310 21.36 8.98 -5.69
C ALA A 310 20.92 7.52 -5.49
N PHE A 311 20.44 6.90 -6.55
CA PHE A 311 20.10 5.47 -6.56
C PHE A 311 20.68 4.80 -7.81
N GLU A 312 21.10 3.56 -7.62
CA GLU A 312 21.50 2.64 -8.69
C GLU A 312 20.66 1.38 -8.56
N ILE A 313 20.02 1.00 -9.67
CA ILE A 313 19.09 -0.12 -9.73
C ILE A 313 19.57 -1.05 -10.85
N THR A 314 19.59 -2.33 -10.56
CA THR A 314 19.86 -3.39 -11.53
C THR A 314 18.67 -4.34 -11.52
N ALA A 315 17.94 -4.35 -12.63
CA ALA A 315 16.79 -5.22 -12.83
C ALA A 315 17.16 -6.36 -13.80
N THR A 316 16.94 -7.61 -13.40
CA THR A 316 17.27 -8.79 -14.20
C THR A 316 16.06 -9.70 -14.27
N ALA A 317 15.54 -10.01 -15.46
CA ALA A 317 14.52 -11.04 -15.58
C ALA A 317 15.11 -12.42 -15.29
N ARG A 318 14.36 -13.21 -14.53
CA ARG A 318 14.63 -14.62 -14.23
C ARG A 318 13.59 -15.56 -14.85
N SER A 319 12.54 -15.00 -15.44
CA SER A 319 11.52 -15.74 -16.18
C SER A 319 12.04 -16.25 -17.51
N SER A 320 11.60 -17.44 -17.91
CA SER A 320 11.78 -17.95 -19.27
C SER A 320 10.84 -17.26 -20.27
N LYS A 321 9.79 -16.59 -19.76
CA LYS A 321 8.86 -15.76 -20.54
C LYS A 321 9.25 -14.30 -20.46
N MET A 322 8.98 -13.58 -21.53
CA MET A 322 9.16 -12.14 -21.59
C MET A 322 8.25 -11.46 -20.56
N LEU A 323 8.82 -10.55 -19.78
CA LEU A 323 8.04 -9.67 -18.91
C LEU A 323 7.67 -8.42 -19.73
N GLU A 324 6.40 -8.07 -19.76
CA GLU A 324 5.90 -6.87 -20.44
C GLU A 324 5.49 -5.81 -19.41
N LYS A 325 5.50 -4.54 -19.84
CA LYS A 325 5.08 -3.39 -19.03
C LYS A 325 5.71 -3.37 -17.64
N VAL A 326 7.01 -3.66 -17.57
CA VAL A 326 7.71 -3.67 -16.29
C VAL A 326 7.84 -2.23 -15.79
N CYS A 327 7.23 -1.91 -14.65
CA CYS A 327 7.31 -0.62 -13.99
C CYS A 327 8.08 -0.76 -12.68
N ILE A 328 9.04 0.13 -12.43
CA ILE A 328 9.77 0.22 -11.16
C ILE A 328 9.47 1.59 -10.57
N GLU A 329 8.91 1.62 -9.35
CA GLU A 329 8.46 2.85 -8.70
C GLU A 329 9.16 3.07 -7.36
N LEU A 330 9.47 4.33 -7.06
CA LEU A 330 9.98 4.78 -5.77
C LEU A 330 9.34 6.12 -5.40
N ARG A 331 8.65 6.18 -4.26
CA ARG A 331 8.23 7.47 -3.68
C ARG A 331 9.43 8.16 -3.02
N LEU A 332 9.74 9.38 -3.43
CA LEU A 332 10.91 10.13 -2.97
C LEU A 332 10.68 10.92 -1.67
N GLY A 333 9.43 11.02 -1.22
CA GLY A 333 9.02 11.74 -0.02
C GLY A 333 8.46 13.13 -0.33
N ASP A 334 7.76 13.74 0.64
CA ASP A 334 6.97 14.97 0.41
C ASP A 334 7.84 16.19 0.09
N SER A 335 9.08 16.19 0.58
CA SER A 335 10.08 17.24 0.34
C SER A 335 10.84 17.09 -0.97
N ALA A 336 10.52 16.09 -1.81
CA ALA A 336 11.18 15.91 -3.10
C ALA A 336 10.77 17.03 -4.10
N MET A 337 11.78 17.66 -4.69
CA MET A 337 11.61 18.77 -5.64
C MET A 337 11.71 18.31 -7.09
N GLY A 338 12.58 17.34 -7.37
CA GLY A 338 12.76 16.79 -8.72
C GLY A 338 13.65 15.55 -8.70
N ALA A 339 13.69 14.86 -9.84
CA ALA A 339 14.58 13.73 -10.07
C ALA A 339 15.15 13.80 -11.49
N ASP A 340 16.35 13.24 -11.66
CA ASP A 340 17.01 13.09 -12.95
C ASP A 340 17.59 11.69 -13.06
N CYS A 341 17.30 10.98 -14.16
CA CYS A 341 17.66 9.58 -14.32
C CYS A 341 18.30 9.29 -15.68
N ALA A 342 19.16 8.30 -15.68
CA ALA A 342 19.78 7.72 -16.85
C ALA A 342 19.62 6.19 -16.83
N HIS A 343 19.67 5.56 -18.00
CA HIS A 343 19.73 4.12 -18.13
C HIS A 343 20.85 3.74 -19.08
N THR A 344 21.43 2.55 -18.88
CA THR A 344 22.39 1.96 -19.82
C THR A 344 21.89 0.57 -20.19
N GLY A 345 21.48 0.40 -21.45
CA GLY A 345 20.96 -0.84 -22.04
C GLY A 345 21.17 -0.89 -23.56
N SER A 346 21.02 -2.08 -24.17
CA SER A 346 21.27 -2.27 -25.62
C SER A 346 20.16 -1.66 -26.48
N GLY A 347 20.27 -0.38 -26.78
CA GLY A 347 19.34 0.38 -27.62
C GLY A 347 19.42 1.85 -27.25
N GLY A 348 20.08 2.64 -28.08
CA GLY A 348 20.58 3.97 -27.74
C GLY A 348 19.55 5.04 -27.37
N GLN A 349 20.13 6.11 -26.81
CA GLN A 349 19.60 7.44 -26.48
C GLN A 349 18.63 7.53 -25.29
N SER A 350 19.09 8.28 -24.30
CA SER A 350 18.34 8.85 -23.18
C SER A 350 17.25 9.78 -23.70
N ALA A 351 15.98 9.38 -23.57
CA ALA A 351 14.87 10.32 -23.66
C ALA A 351 14.79 11.10 -22.34
N GLY A 352 14.95 12.43 -22.45
CA GLY A 352 14.97 13.36 -21.34
C GLY A 352 13.65 13.44 -20.57
N GLY A 353 13.76 13.94 -19.33
CA GLY A 353 12.69 14.03 -18.36
C GLY A 353 11.54 14.95 -18.76
N GLY A 354 10.33 14.50 -18.43
CA GLY A 354 9.07 15.23 -18.56
C GLY A 354 7.96 14.31 -19.03
N PHE A 355 6.84 14.25 -18.29
CA PHE A 355 5.60 13.64 -18.78
C PHE A 355 5.06 14.51 -19.94
N GLY A 356 5.60 14.31 -21.14
CA GLY A 356 5.34 15.21 -22.26
C GLY A 356 6.13 14.95 -23.53
N ALA A 357 6.19 13.69 -23.99
CA ALA A 357 6.28 13.33 -25.42
C ALA A 357 6.22 11.80 -25.54
N LEU A 358 5.17 11.28 -26.18
CA LEU A 358 5.14 9.90 -26.64
C LEU A 358 6.22 9.75 -27.72
N SER A 359 7.37 9.17 -27.37
CA SER A 359 8.29 8.63 -28.37
C SER A 359 7.61 7.44 -29.04
N VAL A 360 7.11 7.69 -30.25
CA VAL A 360 6.57 6.70 -31.17
C VAL A 360 7.76 6.00 -31.80
N ASN A 361 8.23 4.92 -31.17
CA ASN A 361 8.80 3.71 -31.77
C ASN A 361 9.70 2.95 -30.77
N GLY A 362 9.26 1.76 -30.34
CA GLY A 362 10.12 0.62 -30.01
C GLY A 362 11.13 0.73 -28.86
N GLY A 363 10.83 0.06 -27.74
CA GLY A 363 11.83 -0.75 -27.01
C GLY A 363 12.86 -0.08 -26.09
N SER A 364 12.80 1.24 -25.84
CA SER A 364 13.73 1.89 -24.90
C SER A 364 13.11 2.15 -23.52
N VAL A 365 13.93 2.11 -22.46
CA VAL A 365 13.51 2.37 -21.07
C VAL A 365 13.15 3.84 -20.91
N ARG A 366 11.98 4.10 -20.33
CA ARG A 366 11.50 5.44 -20.03
C ARG A 366 11.50 5.68 -18.54
N TRP A 367 11.57 6.93 -18.13
CA TRP A 367 11.38 7.31 -16.73
C TRP A 367 10.61 8.62 -16.62
N GLY A 368 9.96 8.82 -15.47
CA GLY A 368 9.23 10.05 -15.18
C GLY A 368 9.11 10.27 -13.67
N TYR A 369 9.16 11.53 -13.27
CA TYR A 369 8.85 11.95 -11.91
C TYR A 369 7.51 12.67 -11.89
N ASP A 370 6.60 12.21 -11.03
CA ASP A 370 5.31 12.85 -10.77
C ASP A 370 5.41 13.76 -9.53
N PRO A 371 5.35 15.10 -9.69
CA PRO A 371 5.45 16.04 -8.58
C PRO A 371 4.26 16.03 -7.61
N GLN A 372 3.09 15.50 -8.02
CA GLN A 372 1.90 15.43 -7.16
C GLN A 372 2.02 14.25 -6.20
N THR A 373 2.32 13.06 -6.74
CA THR A 373 2.48 11.86 -5.91
C THR A 373 3.89 11.70 -5.33
N LYS A 374 4.84 12.56 -5.73
CA LYS A 374 6.26 12.49 -5.37
C LYS A 374 6.90 11.15 -5.74
N THR A 375 6.44 10.56 -6.83
CA THR A 375 6.82 9.20 -7.25
C THR A 375 7.66 9.25 -8.51
N LEU A 376 8.82 8.59 -8.44
CA LEU A 376 9.68 8.33 -9.58
C LEU A 376 9.35 6.96 -10.16
N LYS A 377 9.21 6.87 -11.48
CA LYS A 377 8.87 5.63 -12.20
C LYS A 377 9.83 5.37 -13.35
N TRP A 378 10.22 4.11 -13.54
CA TRP A 378 10.81 3.63 -14.78
C TRP A 378 9.85 2.66 -15.46
N GLU A 379 9.63 2.85 -16.75
CA GLU A 379 8.85 1.94 -17.60
C GLU A 379 9.79 1.24 -18.58
N ILE A 380 9.87 -0.07 -18.45
CA ILE A 380 10.62 -0.95 -19.34
C ILE A 380 9.57 -1.72 -20.15
N PRO A 381 9.37 -1.42 -21.45
CA PRO A 381 8.28 -2.00 -22.24
C PRO A 381 8.32 -3.53 -22.27
N SER A 382 9.53 -4.09 -22.34
CA SER A 382 9.78 -5.52 -22.33
C SER A 382 11.12 -5.81 -21.67
N LEU A 383 11.14 -6.82 -20.79
CA LEU A 383 12.34 -7.32 -20.15
C LEU A 383 12.46 -8.84 -20.39
N THR A 384 13.55 -9.23 -21.04
CA THR A 384 13.94 -10.63 -21.26
C THR A 384 15.20 -10.92 -20.44
N SER A 385 15.98 -11.96 -20.76
CA SER A 385 17.17 -12.39 -20.02
C SER A 385 18.29 -11.35 -19.86
N MET A 386 18.15 -10.16 -20.47
CA MET A 386 19.08 -9.05 -20.32
C MET A 386 18.85 -8.27 -19.02
N THR A 387 19.94 -7.77 -18.46
CA THR A 387 19.92 -6.92 -17.27
C THR A 387 19.81 -5.44 -17.66
N GLN A 388 18.97 -4.69 -16.97
CA GLN A 388 18.85 -3.24 -17.14
C GLN A 388 19.49 -2.53 -15.95
N HIS A 389 20.38 -1.59 -16.24
CA HIS A 389 21.00 -0.73 -15.24
C HIS A 389 20.38 0.66 -15.31
N LEU A 390 19.75 1.06 -14.22
CA LEU A 390 19.08 2.35 -14.07
C LEU A 390 19.82 3.13 -12.99
N LYS A 391 20.06 4.41 -13.24
CA LYS A 391 20.67 5.31 -12.28
C LYS A 391 19.87 6.59 -12.23
N GLY A 392 19.95 7.29 -11.11
CA GLY A 392 19.41 8.63 -11.03
C GLY A 392 19.67 9.29 -9.70
N THR A 393 19.26 10.53 -9.66
CA THR A 393 19.42 11.43 -8.52
C THR A 393 18.10 12.13 -8.26
N PHE A 394 17.92 12.61 -7.04
CA PHE A 394 16.80 13.47 -6.70
C PHE A 394 17.25 14.59 -5.77
N THR A 395 16.50 15.69 -5.80
CA THR A 395 16.71 16.85 -4.94
C THR A 395 15.55 17.02 -3.96
N SER A 396 15.84 17.59 -2.80
CA SER A 396 14.88 17.77 -1.72
C SER A 396 15.07 19.11 -1.02
N SER A 397 13.96 19.73 -0.61
CA SER A 397 13.99 20.90 0.27
C SER A 397 14.53 20.57 1.65
N ASP A 398 14.35 19.33 2.12
CA ASP A 398 14.78 18.92 3.44
C ASP A 398 16.27 18.61 3.45
N LYS A 399 16.94 19.02 4.53
CA LYS A 399 18.34 18.65 4.75
C LYS A 399 18.54 17.14 4.79
N THR A 400 17.58 16.40 5.34
CA THR A 400 17.62 14.93 5.45
C THR A 400 16.40 14.31 4.78
N PRO A 401 16.45 14.04 3.46
CA PRO A 401 15.31 13.48 2.74
C PRO A 401 14.97 12.06 3.22
N LYS A 402 13.68 11.71 3.14
CA LYS A 402 13.14 10.42 3.59
C LYS A 402 12.33 9.75 2.46
N PRO A 403 12.97 9.16 1.44
CA PRO A 403 12.26 8.37 0.45
C PRO A 403 11.65 7.10 1.07
N SER A 404 10.71 6.48 0.35
CA SER A 404 10.14 5.18 0.70
C SER A 404 11.26 4.16 0.90
N ARG A 405 11.06 3.20 1.81
CA ARG A 405 12.04 2.16 2.15
C ARG A 405 12.06 0.99 1.16
N SER A 406 11.23 1.03 0.13
CA SER A 406 11.08 -0.04 -0.85
C SER A 406 10.79 0.49 -2.24
N PHE A 407 11.27 -0.25 -3.24
CA PHE A 407 10.82 -0.13 -4.62
C PHE A 407 9.59 -1.01 -4.82
N ILE A 408 8.63 -0.52 -5.57
CA ILE A 408 7.52 -1.32 -6.07
C ILE A 408 7.81 -1.69 -7.51
N VAL A 409 7.77 -2.98 -7.83
CA VAL A 409 7.98 -3.48 -9.18
C VAL A 409 6.71 -4.15 -9.66
N THR A 410 6.12 -3.66 -10.74
CA THR A 410 4.98 -4.30 -11.40
C THR A 410 5.35 -4.78 -12.79
N PHE A 411 4.72 -5.85 -13.26
CA PHE A 411 4.89 -6.36 -14.62
C PHE A 411 3.78 -7.34 -15.00
N GLU A 412 3.68 -7.63 -16.30
CA GLU A 412 2.78 -8.64 -16.85
C GLU A 412 3.59 -9.77 -17.51
N ILE A 413 3.09 -11.00 -17.45
CA ILE A 413 3.59 -12.13 -18.25
C ILE A 413 2.42 -12.66 -19.09
N PRO A 414 2.34 -12.30 -20.38
CA PRO A 414 1.27 -12.79 -21.23
C PRO A 414 1.44 -14.29 -21.51
N GLN A 415 0.31 -14.97 -21.72
CA GLN A 415 0.26 -16.39 -22.09
C GLN A 415 1.02 -17.31 -21.11
N HIS A 416 0.98 -16.97 -19.82
CA HIS A 416 1.64 -17.74 -18.76
C HIS A 416 0.74 -17.90 -17.53
N SER A 417 1.01 -18.94 -16.75
CA SER A 417 0.36 -19.26 -15.49
C SER A 417 1.43 -19.91 -14.61
N LEU A 418 1.59 -19.40 -13.40
CA LEU A 418 2.47 -19.92 -12.35
C LEU A 418 1.93 -21.24 -11.79
N SER A 419 0.60 -21.43 -11.75
CA SER A 419 0.01 -22.72 -11.35
C SER A 419 0.14 -23.80 -12.41
N MET A 420 0.45 -23.41 -13.65
CA MET A 420 0.41 -24.26 -14.84
C MET A 420 -0.98 -24.89 -15.05
N ALA A 421 -2.05 -24.29 -14.49
CA ALA A 421 -3.40 -24.73 -14.67
C ALA A 421 -3.86 -24.49 -16.12
N LYS A 422 -4.52 -25.50 -16.69
CA LYS A 422 -5.07 -25.50 -18.04
C LYS A 422 -6.44 -26.12 -18.01
N ILE A 423 -7.28 -25.69 -18.95
CA ILE A 423 -8.62 -26.25 -19.15
C ILE A 423 -8.51 -27.37 -20.19
N ASP A 424 -8.47 -28.63 -19.73
CA ASP A 424 -8.21 -29.81 -20.55
C ASP A 424 -9.20 -29.95 -21.72
N GLN A 425 -10.42 -30.42 -21.44
CA GLN A 425 -11.47 -30.60 -22.43
C GLN A 425 -12.78 -30.01 -21.90
N LEU A 426 -13.31 -29.02 -22.63
CA LEU A 426 -14.64 -28.48 -22.36
C LEU A 426 -15.67 -29.37 -23.04
N ARG A 427 -16.56 -29.96 -22.25
CA ARG A 427 -17.75 -30.67 -22.73
C ARG A 427 -18.95 -29.75 -22.62
N VAL A 428 -19.78 -29.80 -23.66
CA VAL A 428 -21.05 -29.08 -23.73
C VAL A 428 -22.15 -30.11 -23.89
N SER A 429 -23.19 -30.00 -23.09
CA SER A 429 -24.37 -30.87 -23.11
C SER A 429 -25.64 -30.04 -22.95
N GLY A 430 -26.80 -30.62 -23.28
CA GLY A 430 -28.08 -29.90 -23.29
C GLY A 430 -28.35 -29.09 -24.56
N GLU A 431 -27.34 -28.87 -25.40
CA GLU A 431 -27.44 -28.13 -26.66
C GLU A 431 -26.74 -28.87 -27.81
N SER A 432 -27.20 -28.68 -29.05
CA SER A 432 -26.70 -29.41 -30.24
C SER A 432 -25.51 -28.75 -30.93
N TYR A 433 -25.23 -27.48 -30.63
CA TYR A 433 -24.12 -26.74 -31.24
C TYR A 433 -22.77 -27.05 -30.57
N LYS A 434 -21.69 -26.81 -31.31
CA LYS A 434 -20.32 -26.83 -30.78
C LYS A 434 -19.82 -25.39 -30.68
N PRO A 435 -19.67 -24.82 -29.48
CA PRO A 435 -19.24 -23.43 -29.36
C PRO A 435 -17.75 -23.28 -29.69
N TYR A 436 -17.38 -22.09 -30.17
CA TYR A 436 -15.98 -21.69 -30.20
C TYR A 436 -15.46 -21.57 -28.76
N LYS A 437 -14.25 -22.08 -28.49
CA LYS A 437 -13.61 -22.04 -27.18
C LYS A 437 -12.29 -21.26 -27.27
N GLY A 438 -12.18 -20.17 -26.53
CA GLY A 438 -10.92 -19.47 -26.28
C GLY A 438 -10.40 -19.74 -24.87
N VAL A 439 -9.09 -19.94 -24.71
CA VAL A 439 -8.44 -19.96 -23.40
C VAL A 439 -7.15 -19.15 -23.49
N ARG A 440 -6.93 -18.25 -22.55
CA ARG A 440 -5.64 -17.59 -22.34
C ARG A 440 -5.30 -17.55 -20.87
N SER A 441 -4.01 -17.36 -20.60
CA SER A 441 -3.50 -17.17 -19.25
C SER A 441 -2.63 -15.93 -19.20
N SER A 442 -2.62 -15.23 -18.08
CA SER A 442 -1.73 -14.11 -17.83
C SER A 442 -1.33 -14.06 -16.37
N VAL A 443 -0.12 -13.58 -16.12
CA VAL A 443 0.34 -13.25 -14.77
C VAL A 443 0.45 -11.73 -14.67
N GLU A 444 -0.13 -11.16 -13.63
CA GLU A 444 0.09 -9.79 -13.19
C GLU A 444 0.89 -9.84 -11.89
N ALA A 445 1.91 -9.01 -11.73
CA ALA A 445 2.76 -9.08 -10.55
C ALA A 445 2.94 -7.71 -9.91
N ARG A 446 2.99 -7.69 -8.58
CA ARG A 446 3.37 -6.55 -7.76
C ARG A 446 4.33 -7.03 -6.68
N ILE A 447 5.59 -6.64 -6.79
CA ILE A 447 6.65 -7.09 -5.89
C ILE A 447 7.25 -5.88 -5.19
N GLU A 448 7.26 -5.92 -3.86
CA GLU A 448 7.95 -4.95 -3.03
C GLU A 448 9.38 -5.40 -2.76
N TYR A 449 10.37 -4.61 -3.20
CA TYR A 449 11.78 -4.83 -2.90
C TYR A 449 12.26 -3.83 -1.87
N GLN A 450 12.53 -4.28 -0.65
CA GLN A 450 13.10 -3.45 0.40
C GLN A 450 14.49 -2.97 -0.01
N MET A 451 14.72 -1.67 0.09
CA MET A 451 15.96 -1.06 -0.30
C MET A 451 17.07 -1.47 0.66
N ALA A 452 18.18 -1.94 0.10
CA ALA A 452 19.46 -1.90 0.79
C ALA A 452 19.91 -0.42 0.85
N SER A 453 19.36 0.34 1.80
CA SER A 453 19.92 1.63 2.13
C SER A 453 21.30 1.38 2.71
N LYS A 454 22.35 1.86 2.03
CA LYS A 454 23.53 2.28 2.78
C LYS A 454 23.06 3.51 3.53
N SER A 455 22.40 3.32 4.68
CA SER A 455 22.38 4.39 5.66
C SER A 455 23.85 4.76 5.80
N LEU A 456 24.16 6.04 5.69
CA LEU A 456 25.38 6.54 6.30
C LEU A 456 25.34 6.08 7.76
N ALA A 457 25.89 4.90 8.08
CA ALA A 457 26.94 4.93 9.08
C ALA A 457 27.92 5.89 8.44
N ALA A 458 27.81 7.18 8.81
CA ALA A 458 28.62 8.23 8.21
C ALA A 458 30.03 7.68 8.13
N ALA A 459 30.61 7.62 6.92
CA ALA A 459 31.97 7.13 6.78
C ALA A 459 32.78 7.86 7.83
N ILE A 460 33.25 7.13 8.84
CA ILE A 460 33.75 7.74 10.08
C ILE A 460 34.88 8.67 9.64
N ASP A 461 34.67 9.98 9.81
CA ASP A 461 35.68 10.97 9.45
C ASP A 461 36.77 10.96 10.51
N TRP A 462 37.70 10.03 10.33
CA TRP A 462 38.83 9.84 11.23
C TRP A 462 39.70 11.10 11.32
N THR A 463 39.74 11.92 10.28
CA THR A 463 40.49 13.18 10.28
C THR A 463 39.87 14.15 11.28
N ARG A 464 38.54 14.28 11.25
CA ARG A 464 37.78 15.05 12.24
C ARG A 464 37.95 14.49 13.64
N ILE A 465 37.86 13.18 13.83
CA ILE A 465 37.99 12.53 15.15
C ILE A 465 39.36 12.77 15.76
N TYR A 466 40.44 12.64 14.98
CA TYR A 466 41.79 12.82 15.50
C TYR A 466 42.18 14.29 15.69
N GLY A 467 41.72 15.18 14.81
CA GLY A 467 42.20 16.56 14.76
C GLY A 467 41.28 17.60 15.41
N SER A 468 39.97 17.39 15.43
CA SER A 468 39.00 18.46 15.77
C SER A 468 38.23 18.24 17.08
N LEU A 469 38.25 17.02 17.63
CA LEU A 469 37.50 16.68 18.85
C LEU A 469 38.31 16.88 20.14
N GLY A 470 39.54 17.41 20.05
CA GLY A 470 40.37 17.70 21.23
C GLY A 470 40.74 16.47 22.08
N LEU A 471 40.71 15.27 21.50
CA LEU A 471 40.94 14.02 22.21
C LEU A 471 42.37 13.94 22.76
N GLY A 472 42.51 13.38 23.97
CA GLY A 472 43.83 13.13 24.57
C GLY A 472 44.69 12.20 23.70
N LYS A 473 46.02 12.38 23.77
CA LYS A 473 47.00 11.65 22.93
C LYS A 473 46.86 10.12 23.04
N GLU A 474 46.59 9.61 24.23
CA GLU A 474 46.39 8.16 24.48
C GLU A 474 45.10 7.62 23.84
N THR A 475 44.02 8.41 23.85
CA THR A 475 42.74 8.07 23.20
C THR A 475 42.91 8.03 21.68
N VAL A 476 43.60 9.03 21.11
CA VAL A 476 43.89 9.07 19.67
C VAL A 476 44.74 7.86 19.25
N ALA A 477 45.78 7.52 20.02
CA ALA A 477 46.62 6.35 19.76
C ALA A 477 45.81 5.04 19.81
N SER A 478 44.91 4.91 20.78
CA SER A 478 44.03 3.73 20.92
C SER A 478 43.08 3.57 19.73
N LEU A 479 42.49 4.68 19.27
CA LEU A 479 41.60 4.70 18.09
C LEU A 479 42.36 4.37 16.80
N GLN A 480 43.56 4.89 16.62
CA GLN A 480 44.42 4.55 15.48
C GLN A 480 44.81 3.07 15.48
N ALA A 481 45.16 2.51 16.65
CA ALA A 481 45.47 1.10 16.79
C ALA A 481 44.25 0.21 16.52
N PHE A 482 43.05 0.62 16.95
CA PHE A 482 41.80 -0.05 16.61
C PHE A 482 41.55 -0.05 15.09
N ARG A 483 41.64 1.11 14.43
CA ARG A 483 41.46 1.23 12.98
C ARG A 483 42.44 0.33 12.21
N LYS A 484 43.70 0.30 12.62
CA LYS A 484 44.71 -0.58 12.03
C LYS A 484 44.34 -2.06 12.16
N ARG A 485 43.93 -2.50 13.35
CA ARG A 485 43.50 -3.90 13.58
C ARG A 485 42.29 -4.26 12.73
N HIS A 486 41.32 -3.36 12.62
CA HIS A 486 40.13 -3.57 11.78
C HIS A 486 40.50 -3.73 10.30
N SER A 487 41.32 -2.82 9.75
CA SER A 487 41.74 -2.89 8.35
C SER A 487 42.54 -4.17 8.05
N GLU A 488 43.40 -4.60 8.98
CA GLU A 488 44.15 -5.85 8.82
C GLU A 488 43.23 -7.08 8.87
N ALA A 489 42.26 -7.11 9.79
CA ALA A 489 41.27 -8.18 9.85
C ALA A 489 40.42 -8.25 8.56
N GLN A 490 40.00 -7.11 8.00
CA GLN A 490 39.29 -7.08 6.72
C GLN A 490 40.15 -7.61 5.56
N ARG A 491 41.43 -7.24 5.51
CA ARG A 491 42.37 -7.73 4.50
C ARG A 491 42.53 -9.24 4.59
N VAL A 492 42.73 -9.77 5.79
CA VAL A 492 42.89 -11.21 6.05
C VAL A 492 41.60 -11.97 5.72
N HIS A 493 40.43 -11.44 6.09
CA HIS A 493 39.14 -12.03 5.76
C HIS A 493 38.91 -12.11 4.24
N SER A 494 39.18 -11.01 3.51
CA SER A 494 39.09 -11.01 2.05
C SER A 494 40.05 -12.01 1.40
N LEU A 495 41.27 -12.15 1.94
CA LEU A 495 42.23 -13.15 1.47
C LEU A 495 41.68 -14.57 1.63
N TYR A 496 41.16 -14.93 2.82
CA TYR A 496 40.60 -16.25 3.05
C TYR A 496 39.32 -16.50 2.25
N ALA A 497 38.46 -15.49 2.06
CA ALA A 497 37.24 -15.61 1.27
C ALA A 497 37.50 -15.91 -0.21
N THR A 498 38.67 -15.53 -0.74
CA THR A 498 39.08 -15.83 -2.12
C THR A 498 39.75 -17.19 -2.30
N GLN A 499 40.05 -17.91 -1.21
CA GLN A 499 40.65 -19.24 -1.31
C GLN A 499 39.60 -20.28 -1.72
N PRO A 500 39.93 -21.19 -2.64
CA PRO A 500 39.01 -22.24 -3.05
C PRO A 500 38.76 -23.20 -1.88
N THR A 501 37.49 -23.40 -1.53
CA THR A 501 37.03 -24.28 -0.44
C THR A 501 36.58 -25.66 -0.93
N THR A 502 36.59 -25.89 -2.25
CA THR A 502 36.11 -27.12 -2.88
C THR A 502 37.25 -28.09 -3.17
N VAL A 503 37.15 -29.32 -2.64
CA VAL A 503 38.07 -30.42 -2.97
C VAL A 503 37.57 -31.15 -4.21
N ASN A 504 38.41 -31.27 -5.24
CA ASN A 504 38.05 -31.97 -6.48
C ASN A 504 38.18 -33.49 -6.33
N ILE A 505 37.17 -34.13 -5.72
CA ILE A 505 37.15 -35.58 -5.47
C ILE A 505 37.23 -36.40 -6.77
N ALA A 506 36.65 -35.91 -7.87
CA ALA A 506 36.68 -36.59 -9.17
C ALA A 506 38.11 -36.75 -9.71
N HIS A 507 38.95 -35.73 -9.53
CA HIS A 507 40.36 -35.81 -9.90
C HIS A 507 41.09 -36.88 -9.08
N TYR A 508 40.88 -36.93 -7.75
CA TYR A 508 41.52 -37.93 -6.90
C TYR A 508 41.04 -39.35 -7.21
N ARG A 509 39.77 -39.54 -7.57
CA ARG A 509 39.26 -40.83 -8.06
C ARG A 509 39.95 -41.28 -9.33
N SER A 510 40.33 -40.36 -10.22
CA SER A 510 41.03 -40.69 -11.47
C SER A 510 42.52 -41.03 -11.29
N VAL A 511 43.16 -40.55 -10.23
CA VAL A 511 44.62 -40.68 -10.05
C VAL A 511 44.96 -41.78 -9.03
N LEU A 512 44.17 -41.94 -7.97
CA LEU A 512 44.44 -42.89 -6.90
C LEU A 512 43.87 -44.27 -7.22
N LYS A 513 44.70 -45.31 -7.13
CA LYS A 513 44.26 -46.70 -7.36
C LYS A 513 43.39 -47.24 -6.23
N ASN A 514 43.60 -46.77 -5.00
CA ASN A 514 42.84 -47.22 -3.83
C ASN A 514 41.61 -46.32 -3.63
N GLN A 515 40.47 -46.76 -4.16
CA GLN A 515 39.22 -46.00 -4.12
C GLN A 515 38.63 -45.91 -2.71
N ALA A 516 38.89 -46.89 -1.84
CA ALA A 516 38.38 -46.90 -0.46
C ALA A 516 38.92 -45.70 0.35
N VAL A 517 40.14 -45.25 0.07
CA VAL A 517 40.73 -44.05 0.70
C VAL A 517 40.03 -42.77 0.21
N VAL A 518 39.63 -42.73 -1.06
CA VAL A 518 38.91 -41.58 -1.63
C VAL A 518 37.47 -41.52 -1.11
N ASP A 519 36.82 -42.68 -0.97
CA ASP A 519 35.49 -42.80 -0.37
C ASP A 519 35.48 -42.31 1.08
N GLU A 520 36.48 -42.71 1.87
CA GLU A 520 36.62 -42.28 3.27
C GLU A 520 36.91 -40.78 3.38
N ALA A 521 37.76 -40.23 2.52
CA ALA A 521 38.02 -38.79 2.48
C ALA A 521 36.78 -37.97 2.08
N GLU A 522 35.99 -38.46 1.12
CA GLU A 522 34.72 -37.83 0.73
C GLU A 522 33.70 -37.89 1.87
N ARG A 523 33.64 -39.01 2.60
CA ARG A 523 32.78 -39.16 3.79
C ARG A 523 33.15 -38.15 4.88
N ILE A 524 34.42 -38.08 5.26
CA ILE A 524 34.92 -37.13 6.27
C ILE A 524 34.63 -35.68 5.84
N LEU A 525 34.82 -35.33 4.57
CA LEU A 525 34.55 -33.99 4.06
C LEU A 525 33.05 -33.64 4.12
N ARG A 526 32.16 -34.59 3.81
CA ARG A 526 30.70 -34.40 3.91
C ARG A 526 30.21 -34.28 5.35
N GLU A 527 30.85 -34.99 6.27
CA GLU A 527 30.51 -34.96 7.70
C GLU A 527 31.13 -33.77 8.44
N PHE A 528 32.17 -33.14 7.87
CA PHE A 528 32.83 -31.99 8.47
C PHE A 528 31.87 -30.78 8.55
N LYS A 529 31.55 -30.38 9.79
CA LYS A 529 30.82 -29.15 10.08
C LYS A 529 31.82 -28.12 10.60
N PRO A 530 32.02 -26.98 9.92
CA PRO A 530 32.88 -25.93 10.43
C PRO A 530 32.33 -25.43 11.77
N VAL A 531 33.21 -25.24 12.75
CA VAL A 531 32.83 -24.67 14.04
C VAL A 531 32.42 -23.21 13.80
N SER A 532 31.15 -22.90 14.01
CA SER A 532 30.64 -21.52 13.93
C SER A 532 31.05 -20.75 15.17
N TYR A 533 31.60 -19.54 14.99
CA TYR A 533 31.86 -18.62 16.08
C TYR A 533 30.56 -17.92 16.47
N ASP A 534 30.11 -18.06 17.72
CA ASP A 534 28.91 -17.37 18.19
C ASP A 534 29.22 -15.89 18.47
N VAL A 535 28.82 -15.04 17.54
CA VAL A 535 28.95 -13.58 17.66
C VAL A 535 27.82 -12.97 18.52
N ASN A 536 26.75 -13.70 18.86
CA ASN A 536 25.61 -13.11 19.55
C ASN A 536 25.95 -12.60 20.94
N GLU A 537 26.83 -13.29 21.68
CA GLU A 537 27.28 -12.79 22.99
C GLU A 537 28.03 -11.46 22.86
N HIS A 538 28.85 -11.32 21.81
CA HIS A 538 29.58 -10.09 21.53
C HIS A 538 28.65 -8.98 21.05
N VAL A 539 27.67 -9.30 20.20
CA VAL A 539 26.65 -8.35 19.74
C VAL A 539 25.84 -7.83 20.92
N LYS A 540 25.36 -8.70 21.81
CA LYS A 540 24.63 -8.30 23.03
C LYS A 540 25.47 -7.42 23.95
N ALA A 541 26.76 -7.72 24.09
CA ALA A 541 27.67 -6.89 24.88
C ALA A 541 27.88 -5.49 24.26
N ILE A 542 27.97 -5.41 22.93
CA ILE A 542 28.06 -4.14 22.19
C ILE A 542 26.77 -3.33 22.35
N GLU A 543 25.61 -3.96 22.16
CA GLU A 543 24.29 -3.32 22.33
C GLU A 543 24.11 -2.76 23.75
N ALA A 544 24.49 -3.53 24.77
CA ALA A 544 24.43 -3.10 26.16
C ALA A 544 25.37 -1.92 26.45
N PHE A 545 26.55 -1.89 25.81
CA PHE A 545 27.49 -0.77 25.93
C PHE A 545 26.98 0.48 25.21
N GLU A 546 26.42 0.32 24.00
CA GLU A 546 25.84 1.39 23.20
C GLU A 546 24.66 2.05 23.94
N ALA A 547 23.74 1.26 24.50
CA ALA A 547 22.63 1.78 25.29
C ALA A 547 23.09 2.66 26.46
N LYS A 548 24.14 2.25 27.17
CA LYS A 548 24.73 3.04 28.26
C LYS A 548 25.44 4.30 27.76
N ALA A 549 26.16 4.20 26.64
CA ALA A 549 26.86 5.33 26.05
C ALA A 549 25.88 6.41 25.54
N VAL A 550 24.79 5.99 24.88
CA VAL A 550 23.72 6.87 24.40
C VAL A 550 23.04 7.57 25.57
N ALA A 551 22.61 6.83 26.60
CA ALA A 551 21.97 7.43 27.77
C ALA A 551 22.86 8.48 28.45
N LYS A 552 24.17 8.23 28.57
CA LYS A 552 25.13 9.19 29.13
C LYS A 552 25.35 10.40 28.22
N ALA A 553 25.35 10.21 26.91
CA ALA A 553 25.48 11.29 25.94
C ALA A 553 24.25 12.20 25.96
N GLU A 554 23.04 11.63 26.04
CA GLU A 554 21.79 12.37 26.20
C GLU A 554 21.79 13.21 27.48
N GLU A 555 22.17 12.61 28.63
CA GLU A 555 22.28 13.34 29.90
C GLU A 555 23.28 14.50 29.80
N THR A 556 24.40 14.30 29.10
CA THR A 556 25.42 15.34 28.90
C THR A 556 24.91 16.45 27.98
N SER A 557 24.18 16.10 26.92
CA SER A 557 23.58 17.08 26.00
C SER A 557 22.61 17.99 26.74
N VAL A 558 21.73 17.42 27.57
CA VAL A 558 20.77 18.20 28.36
C VAL A 558 21.49 19.24 29.25
N LYS A 559 22.57 18.83 29.93
CA LYS A 559 23.37 19.76 30.76
C LYS A 559 24.02 20.87 29.94
N ILE A 560 24.55 20.54 28.76
CA ILE A 560 25.15 21.54 27.87
C ILE A 560 24.10 22.53 27.37
N ASP A 561 22.91 22.07 27.00
CA ASP A 561 21.82 22.93 26.54
C ASP A 561 21.35 23.89 27.65
N GLU A 562 21.29 23.41 28.91
CA GLU A 562 21.01 24.25 30.08
C GLU A 562 22.07 25.34 30.29
N GLU A 563 23.36 24.98 30.25
CA GLU A 563 24.46 25.93 30.38
C GLU A 563 24.46 26.96 29.24
N LEU A 564 24.22 26.51 28.01
CA LEU A 564 24.19 27.37 26.83
C LEU A 564 23.02 28.36 26.91
N GLY A 565 21.84 27.92 27.38
CA GLY A 565 20.71 28.81 27.65
C GLY A 565 21.02 29.86 28.72
N ASN A 566 21.76 29.50 29.78
CA ASN A 566 22.18 30.45 30.81
C ASN A 566 23.20 31.48 30.28
N LEU A 567 24.14 31.04 29.45
CA LEU A 567 25.10 31.93 28.79
C LEU A 567 24.42 32.89 27.81
N GLN A 568 23.43 32.41 27.05
CA GLN A 568 22.64 33.26 26.16
C GLN A 568 21.85 34.33 26.92
N LYS A 569 21.23 33.99 28.05
CA LYS A 569 20.58 34.99 28.94
C LYS A 569 21.59 36.01 29.45
N THR A 570 22.79 35.56 29.80
CA THR A 570 23.85 36.46 30.27
C THR A 570 24.31 37.40 29.16
N LEU A 571 24.44 36.90 27.93
CA LEU A 571 24.80 37.70 26.77
C LEU A 571 23.71 38.74 26.44
N ALA A 572 22.43 38.33 26.44
CA ALA A 572 21.31 39.25 26.25
C ALA A 572 21.30 40.37 27.30
N ASN A 573 21.56 40.05 28.58
CA ASN A 573 21.68 41.07 29.63
C ASN A 573 22.83 42.05 29.39
N ILE A 574 23.91 41.64 28.71
CA ILE A 574 25.04 42.49 28.36
C ILE A 574 24.71 43.36 27.14
N GLU A 575 24.07 42.79 26.12
CA GLU A 575 23.70 43.48 24.89
C GLU A 575 22.56 44.48 25.09
N GLU A 576 21.59 44.15 25.95
CA GLU A 576 20.46 45.02 26.32
C GLU A 576 20.82 46.00 27.44
N ALA A 577 22.03 45.90 28.02
CA ALA A 577 22.49 46.87 29.01
C ALA A 577 22.56 48.26 28.38
N ARG A 578 21.77 49.20 28.92
CA ARG A 578 21.85 50.60 28.49
C ARG A 578 23.24 51.17 28.79
N PRO A 579 23.81 51.99 27.89
CA PRO A 579 25.05 52.71 28.16
C PRO A 579 24.96 53.53 29.45
N PHE A 580 26.07 53.65 30.18
CA PHE A 580 26.10 54.38 31.46
C PHE A 580 25.68 55.85 31.31
N GLU A 581 25.82 56.42 30.11
CA GLU A 581 25.44 57.80 29.76
C GLU A 581 23.93 58.01 29.71
N ASP A 582 23.15 56.94 29.50
CA ASP A 582 21.67 56.96 29.47
C ASP A 582 21.05 56.59 30.84
N LEU A 583 21.88 56.40 31.87
CA LEU A 583 21.44 56.03 33.21
C LEU A 583 20.96 57.27 33.97
N THR A 584 19.66 57.34 34.28
CA THR A 584 19.11 58.47 35.04
C THR A 584 19.28 58.28 36.56
N VAL A 585 19.18 59.38 37.30
CA VAL A 585 19.22 59.34 38.77
C VAL A 585 18.04 58.54 39.32
N GLU A 586 16.86 58.62 38.69
CA GLU A 586 15.70 57.77 38.98
C GLU A 586 16.00 56.27 38.78
N ASP A 587 16.67 55.88 37.70
CA ASP A 587 17.04 54.47 37.45
C ASP A 587 17.96 53.94 38.56
N VAL A 588 18.94 54.75 39.00
CA VAL A 588 19.85 54.39 40.10
C VAL A 588 19.12 54.35 41.45
N ALA A 589 18.21 55.29 41.69
CA ALA A 589 17.38 55.35 42.88
C ALA A 589 16.46 54.12 43.00
N GLN A 590 15.95 53.62 41.88
CA GLN A 590 15.08 52.45 41.83
C GLN A 590 15.87 51.14 42.03
N ALA A 591 17.08 51.04 41.46
CA ALA A 591 17.95 49.87 41.61
C ALA A 591 18.68 49.80 42.96
N ARG A 592 18.90 50.94 43.61
CA ARG A 592 19.64 51.10 44.88
C ARG A 592 18.90 52.06 45.83
N PRO A 593 17.71 51.70 46.32
CA PRO A 593 16.85 52.58 47.15
C PRO A 593 17.51 53.02 48.48
N GLU A 594 18.52 52.29 48.95
CA GLU A 594 19.34 52.65 50.11
C GLU A 594 20.14 53.95 49.92
N ILE A 595 20.50 54.31 48.68
CA ILE A 595 21.21 55.56 48.36
C ILE A 595 20.28 56.74 48.62
N VAL A 596 19.04 56.68 48.15
CA VAL A 596 18.01 57.72 48.37
C VAL A 596 17.77 57.91 49.87
N LYS A 597 17.59 56.81 50.60
CA LYS A 597 17.38 56.84 52.05
C LYS A 597 18.57 57.47 52.80
N THR A 598 19.78 57.27 52.30
CA THR A 598 21.00 57.87 52.85
C THR A 598 21.04 59.38 52.58
N VAL A 599 20.73 59.82 51.36
CA VAL A 599 20.67 61.24 50.97
C VAL A 599 19.59 61.97 51.77
N GLU A 600 18.39 61.40 51.91
CA GLU A 600 17.32 61.96 52.75
C GLU A 600 17.75 62.11 54.22
N THR A 601 18.48 61.13 54.75
CA THR A 601 19.03 61.18 56.11
C THR A 601 20.08 62.28 56.25
N MET A 602 20.91 62.50 55.23
CA MET A 602 21.89 63.59 55.20
C MET A 602 21.22 64.96 55.10
N MET A 603 20.15 65.10 54.30
CA MET A 603 19.34 66.32 54.23
C MET A 603 18.68 66.65 55.57
N LYS A 604 18.05 65.67 56.23
CA LYS A 604 17.43 65.85 57.57
C LYS A 604 18.43 66.25 58.66
N LYS A 605 19.70 65.83 58.53
CA LYS A 605 20.78 66.16 59.47
C LYS A 605 21.55 67.44 59.09
N GLY A 606 21.11 68.18 58.07
CA GLY A 606 21.76 69.42 57.62
C GLY A 606 23.14 69.22 57.00
N LYS A 607 23.48 68.01 56.56
CA LYS A 607 24.80 67.64 56.02
C LYS A 607 24.87 67.64 54.49
N PHE A 608 23.84 68.14 53.81
CA PHE A 608 23.78 68.22 52.35
C PHE A 608 23.60 69.68 51.93
N SER A 609 24.57 70.24 51.22
CA SER A 609 24.52 71.60 50.66
C SER A 609 24.93 71.58 49.19
N VAL A 610 24.19 72.27 48.33
CA VAL A 610 24.53 72.40 46.91
C VAL A 610 25.58 73.52 46.75
N PRO A 611 26.78 73.24 46.21
CA PRO A 611 27.80 74.26 45.96
C PRO A 611 27.25 75.42 45.12
N GLY A 612 27.49 76.67 45.55
CA GLY A 612 27.04 77.88 44.85
C GLY A 612 25.56 78.27 45.03
N TYR A 613 24.73 77.43 45.67
CA TYR A 613 23.31 77.75 45.89
C TYR A 613 23.12 78.96 46.82
N LYS A 614 23.86 78.99 47.93
CA LYS A 614 23.82 80.13 48.88
C LYS A 614 24.29 81.44 48.27
N GLU A 615 25.28 81.38 47.38
CA GLU A 615 25.83 82.56 46.70
C GLU A 615 24.87 83.13 45.66
N LYS A 616 24.04 82.29 45.04
CA LYS A 616 23.12 82.69 43.96
C LYS A 616 21.74 83.12 44.44
N PHE A 617 21.26 82.57 45.56
CA PHE A 617 19.87 82.78 46.02
C PHE A 617 19.75 83.39 47.42
N GLY A 618 20.85 83.51 48.19
CA GLY A 618 20.82 83.99 49.56
C GLY A 618 20.11 83.04 50.54
N ASP A 619 20.37 83.18 51.84
CA ASP A 619 19.64 82.42 52.87
C ASP A 619 18.26 83.07 53.07
N LEU A 620 17.20 82.42 52.59
CA LEU A 620 15.81 82.71 52.97
C LEU A 620 15.55 82.14 54.38
N SER A 621 16.14 82.78 55.38
CA SER A 621 15.77 82.61 56.78
C SER A 621 15.40 83.98 57.37
N MET A 622 14.11 84.28 57.39
CA MET A 622 13.52 85.25 58.33
C MET A 622 12.32 84.57 59.00
N VAL A 623 12.46 84.35 60.32
CA VAL A 623 11.46 84.10 61.38
C VAL A 623 10.39 83.06 61.11
#